data_AF-A0A7V9AB32-F1
#
_entry.id   AF-A0A7V9AB32-F1
#
_cell.length_a   1.000
_cell.length_b   1.000
_cell.length_c   1.000
_cell.angle_alpha   90.00
_cell.angle_beta   90.00
_cell.angle_gamma   90.00
#
_symmetry.space_group_name_H-M   'P 1'
#
loop_
_entity.id
_entity.type
_entity.pdbx_description
1 polymer ?
#
loop_
_entity_poly.entity_id
_entity_poly.type
_entity_poly.pdbx_seq_one_letter_code
_entity_poly.pdbx_strand_id
1 'polypeptide(L)'
;MPGGGLEAHEAAGGHTIARHVAKELEYLAQRLARNPRMEAASTFPDRATAERVIAEALEMRASEVRTWLAGSGKRLILEVTMRDVTSQSLLCTKELINV
;
A
#
# COMPACT_ATOMS: atom_id res chain seq x y z
N MET A 1 -1.52 -16.70 5.99
CA MET A 1 -0.09 -16.53 5.62
C MET A 1 0.79 -17.20 6.67
N PRO A 2 1.59 -18.23 6.36
CA PRO A 2 2.57 -18.77 7.30
C PRO A 2 3.72 -17.77 7.41
N GLY A 3 3.91 -17.14 8.57
CA GLY A 3 4.87 -16.05 8.78
C GLY A 3 4.37 -14.86 9.61
N GLY A 4 3.13 -14.89 10.10
CA GLY A 4 2.59 -13.90 11.04
C GLY A 4 1.84 -12.72 10.40
N GLY A 5 1.63 -12.74 9.09
CA GLY A 5 0.78 -11.77 8.39
C GLY A 5 1.26 -10.32 8.54
N LEU A 6 0.37 -9.35 8.31
CA LEU A 6 0.74 -7.93 8.41
C LEU A 6 1.06 -7.51 9.85
N GLU A 7 0.56 -8.21 10.87
CA GLU A 7 0.91 -7.95 12.28
C GLU A 7 2.39 -8.16 12.57
N ALA A 8 2.98 -9.24 12.06
CA ALA A 8 4.41 -9.46 12.21
C ALA A 8 5.23 -8.36 11.52
N HIS A 9 4.73 -7.84 10.39
CA HIS A 9 5.36 -6.73 9.68
C HIS A 9 5.28 -5.43 10.49
N GLU A 10 4.15 -5.14 11.16
CA GLU A 10 4.04 -4.00 12.09
C GLU A 10 5.01 -4.13 13.27
N ALA A 11 5.08 -5.32 13.88
CA ALA A 11 5.97 -5.58 15.01
C ALA A 11 7.45 -5.41 14.63
N ALA A 12 7.80 -5.69 13.37
CA ALA A 12 9.14 -5.46 12.81
C ALA A 12 9.41 -4.00 12.40
N GLY A 13 8.49 -3.06 12.67
CA GLY A 13 8.62 -1.64 12.36
C GLY A 13 7.93 -1.19 11.06
N GLY A 14 7.13 -2.05 10.43
CA GLY A 14 6.23 -1.69 9.33
C GLY A 14 5.02 -0.87 9.80
N HIS A 15 4.30 -0.27 8.85
CA HIS A 15 3.17 0.64 9.14
C HIS A 15 1.96 0.45 8.21
N THR A 16 1.88 -0.69 7.52
CA THR A 16 0.82 -1.03 6.56
C THR A 16 -0.55 -1.06 7.25
N ILE A 17 -0.70 -1.76 8.37
CA ILE A 17 -1.95 -1.79 9.14
C ILE A 17 -2.25 -0.40 9.69
N ALA A 18 -1.26 0.19 10.37
CA ALA A 18 -1.44 1.46 11.05
C ALA A 18 -1.88 2.60 10.11
N ARG A 19 -1.48 2.59 8.84
CA ARG A 19 -1.68 3.72 7.90
C ARG A 19 -2.55 3.41 6.68
N HIS A 20 -2.77 2.14 6.35
CA HIS A 20 -3.39 1.74 5.08
C HIS A 20 -4.47 0.67 5.19
N VAL A 21 -4.87 0.25 6.39
CA VAL A 21 -5.95 -0.73 6.58
C VAL A 21 -7.11 -0.10 7.35
N ALA A 22 -8.33 -0.32 6.85
CA ALA A 22 -9.60 0.10 7.44
C ALA A 22 -9.59 1.59 7.86
N LYS A 23 -9.12 2.47 6.98
CA LYS A 23 -9.11 3.91 7.22
C LYS A 23 -10.37 4.56 6.68
N GLU A 24 -10.94 5.41 7.51
CA GLU A 24 -12.05 6.26 7.12
C GLU A 24 -11.62 7.31 6.09
N LEU A 25 -12.58 7.75 5.28
CA LEU A 25 -12.37 8.76 4.26
C LEU A 25 -11.80 10.06 4.85
N GLU A 26 -12.27 10.45 6.04
CA GLU A 26 -11.80 11.64 6.75
C GLU A 26 -10.31 11.53 7.10
N TYR A 27 -9.83 10.36 7.54
CA TYR A 27 -8.41 10.14 7.82
C TYR A 27 -7.57 10.31 6.55
N LEU A 28 -8.03 9.80 5.41
CA LEU A 28 -7.36 9.95 4.12
C LEU A 28 -7.31 11.42 3.68
N ALA A 29 -8.42 12.14 3.82
CA ALA A 29 -8.50 13.57 3.49
C ALA A 29 -7.58 14.42 4.38
N GLN A 30 -7.58 14.18 5.69
CA GLN A 30 -6.66 14.86 6.61
C GLN A 30 -5.20 14.56 6.27
N ARG A 31 -4.90 13.31 5.85
CA ARG A 31 -3.55 12.91 5.46
C ARG A 31 -3.08 13.63 4.19
N LEU A 32 -3.97 13.82 3.22
CA LEU A 32 -3.72 14.63 2.02
C LEU A 32 -3.52 16.11 2.39
N ALA A 33 -4.39 16.68 3.22
CA ALA A 33 -4.30 18.08 3.64
C ALA A 33 -2.99 18.39 4.40
N ARG A 34 -2.52 17.46 5.24
CA ARG A 34 -1.28 17.61 6.02
C ARG A 34 -0.02 17.37 5.20
N ASN A 35 -0.12 16.73 4.03
CA ASN A 35 1.03 16.41 3.18
C ASN A 35 0.80 16.94 1.76
N PRO A 36 1.12 18.21 1.48
CA PRO A 36 0.88 18.83 0.18
C PRO A 36 1.61 18.18 -1.01
N ARG A 37 2.60 17.32 -0.72
CA ARG A 37 3.35 16.54 -1.72
C ARG A 37 2.68 15.20 -2.07
N MET A 38 1.67 14.77 -1.32
CA MET A 38 0.95 13.52 -1.59
C MET A 38 -0.16 13.78 -2.60
N GLU A 39 -0.14 13.03 -3.70
CA GLU A 39 -1.14 13.13 -4.76
C GLU A 39 -2.35 12.23 -4.51
N ALA A 40 -2.17 11.18 -3.70
CA ALA A 40 -3.20 10.23 -3.37
C ALA A 40 -3.01 9.65 -1.96
N ALA A 41 -4.12 9.25 -1.33
CA ALA A 41 -4.12 8.45 -0.12
C ALA A 41 -5.10 7.29 -0.30
N SER A 42 -4.64 6.07 -0.03
CA SER A 42 -5.41 4.85 -0.25
C SER A 42 -5.44 3.96 0.99
N THR A 43 -6.53 3.19 1.11
CA THR A 43 -6.75 2.21 2.18
C THR A 43 -7.32 0.90 1.64
N PHE A 44 -6.88 -0.21 2.20
CA PHE A 44 -7.58 -1.49 2.11
C PHE A 44 -8.83 -1.47 2.99
N PRO A 45 -9.91 -2.17 2.59
CA PRO A 45 -11.16 -2.20 3.36
C PRO A 45 -10.97 -2.89 4.72
N ASP A 46 -10.17 -3.95 4.76
CA ASP A 46 -9.91 -4.72 5.96
C ASP A 46 -8.55 -5.42 5.88
N ARG A 47 -8.11 -5.97 7.01
CA ARG A 47 -6.80 -6.63 7.12
C ARG A 47 -6.71 -7.89 6.27
N ALA A 48 -7.76 -8.70 6.21
CA ALA A 48 -7.74 -9.96 5.45
C ALA A 48 -7.60 -9.66 3.95
N THR A 49 -8.30 -8.63 3.46
CA THR A 49 -8.13 -8.12 2.11
C THR A 49 -6.72 -7.61 1.87
N ALA A 50 -6.16 -6.82 2.78
CA ALA A 50 -4.78 -6.33 2.66
C ALA A 50 -3.75 -7.48 2.60
N GLU A 51 -3.87 -8.46 3.50
CA GLU A 51 -3.01 -9.64 3.53
C GLU A 51 -3.12 -10.46 2.24
N ARG A 52 -4.35 -10.72 1.76
CA ARG A 52 -4.59 -11.45 0.51
C ARG A 52 -3.99 -10.75 -0.70
N VAL A 53 -4.26 -9.46 -0.86
CA VAL A 53 -3.79 -8.67 -2.02
C VAL A 53 -2.27 -8.57 -2.01
N ILE A 54 -1.65 -8.37 -0.84
CA ILE A 54 -0.19 -8.31 -0.72
C ILE A 54 0.44 -9.68 -0.99
N ALA A 55 -0.17 -10.77 -0.50
CA ALA A 55 0.28 -12.13 -0.80
C ALA A 55 0.30 -12.39 -2.32
N GLU A 56 -0.82 -12.11 -2.98
CA GLU A 56 -0.99 -12.29 -4.42
C GLU A 56 0.00 -11.42 -5.22
N ALA A 57 0.24 -10.19 -4.78
CA ALA A 57 1.23 -9.29 -5.39
C ALA A 57 2.65 -9.87 -5.33
N LEU A 58 3.03 -10.42 -4.17
CA LEU A 58 4.33 -11.06 -3.98
C LEU A 58 4.46 -12.33 -4.81
N GLU A 59 3.40 -13.13 -4.91
CA GLU A 59 3.38 -14.35 -5.72
C GLU A 59 3.53 -14.04 -7.22
N MET A 60 2.80 -13.04 -7.73
CA MET A 60 2.89 -12.60 -9.13
C MET A 60 4.26 -12.06 -9.52
N ARG A 61 5.06 -11.60 -8.55
CA ARG A 61 6.39 -11.00 -8.74
C ARG A 61 7.49 -11.80 -8.04
N ALA A 62 7.23 -13.07 -7.71
CA ALA A 62 8.14 -13.87 -6.88
C ALA A 62 9.54 -14.04 -7.50
N SER A 63 9.65 -14.07 -8.83
CA SER A 63 10.94 -14.10 -9.53
C SER A 63 11.75 -12.81 -9.30
N GLU A 64 11.11 -11.65 -9.41
CA GLU A 64 11.76 -10.35 -9.18
C GLU A 64 12.20 -10.20 -7.72
N VAL A 65 11.36 -10.63 -6.78
CA VAL A 65 11.71 -10.67 -5.35
C VAL A 65 12.92 -11.56 -5.10
N ARG A 66 12.98 -12.76 -5.68
CA ARG A 66 14.14 -13.66 -5.54
C ARG A 66 15.42 -13.04 -6.10
N THR A 67 15.34 -12.41 -7.27
CA THR A 67 16.48 -11.72 -7.88
C THR A 67 16.96 -10.56 -7.01
N TRP A 68 16.03 -9.79 -6.45
CA TRP A 68 16.35 -8.68 -5.56
C TRP A 68 17.01 -9.15 -4.25
N LEU A 69 16.50 -10.22 -3.63
CA LEU A 69 17.08 -10.81 -2.42
C LEU A 69 18.50 -11.37 -2.67
N ALA A 70 18.78 -11.86 -3.87
CA ALA A 70 20.11 -12.33 -4.26
C ALA A 70 21.08 -11.19 -4.63
N GLY A 71 20.58 -9.96 -4.82
CA GLY A 71 21.36 -8.79 -5.18
C GLY A 71 21.72 -7.90 -3.98
N SER A 72 22.28 -6.73 -4.25
CA SER A 72 22.66 -5.70 -3.26
C SER A 72 21.74 -4.46 -3.28
N GLY A 73 20.62 -4.53 -4.00
CA GLY A 73 19.68 -3.43 -4.14
C GLY A 73 18.97 -3.14 -2.82
N LYS A 74 18.95 -1.88 -2.37
CA LYS A 74 18.33 -1.49 -1.09
C LYS A 74 16.80 -1.43 -1.12
N ARG A 75 16.19 -1.31 -2.30
CA ARG A 75 14.74 -1.14 -2.47
C ARG A 75 14.25 -1.76 -3.76
N LEU A 76 13.18 -2.54 -3.70
CA LEU A 76 12.41 -3.04 -4.83
C LEU A 76 11.03 -2.38 -4.83
N ILE A 77 10.56 -1.95 -5.98
CA ILE A 77 9.18 -1.47 -6.18
C ILE A 77 8.47 -2.54 -7.01
N LEU A 78 7.33 -3.01 -6.51
CA LEU A 78 6.49 -3.98 -7.21
C LEU A 78 5.20 -3.30 -7.64
N GLU A 79 4.97 -3.28 -8.95
CA GLU A 79 3.73 -2.80 -9.54
C GLU A 79 2.96 -3.99 -10.13
N VAL A 80 1.72 -4.12 -9.69
CA VAL A 80 0.83 -5.23 -10.04
C VAL A 80 -0.56 -4.70 -10.36
N THR A 81 -1.14 -5.21 -11.44
CA THR A 81 -2.53 -4.94 -11.80
C THR A 81 -3.36 -6.12 -11.34
N MET A 82 -4.27 -5.86 -10.41
CA MET A 82 -5.20 -6.85 -9.87
C MET A 82 -6.48 -6.87 -10.71
N ARG A 83 -7.12 -8.04 -10.83
CA ARG A 83 -8.36 -8.19 -11.62
C ARG A 83 -9.59 -7.69 -10.88
N ASP A 84 -9.56 -7.74 -9.55
CA ASP A 84 -10.66 -7.34 -8.67
C ASP A 84 -10.36 -6.01 -7.97
N VAL A 85 -11.42 -5.36 -7.47
CA VAL A 85 -11.27 -4.16 -6.64
C VAL A 85 -10.57 -4.53 -5.33
N THR A 86 -9.45 -3.87 -5.06
CA THR A 86 -8.58 -4.20 -3.92
C THR A 86 -8.57 -3.15 -2.82
N SER A 87 -8.85 -1.88 -3.14
CA SER A 87 -8.72 -0.77 -2.20
C SER A 87 -9.58 0.42 -2.61
N GLN A 88 -9.76 1.35 -1.68
CA GLN A 88 -10.36 2.66 -1.94
C GLN A 88 -9.27 3.72 -1.87
N SER A 89 -9.32 4.71 -2.77
CA SER A 89 -8.37 5.81 -2.85
C SER A 89 -9.06 7.16 -2.96
N LEU A 90 -8.49 8.16 -2.28
CA LEU A 90 -8.77 9.57 -2.50
C LEU A 90 -7.63 10.17 -3.32
N LEU A 91 -8.00 10.87 -4.38
CA LEU A 91 -7.08 11.65 -5.21
C LEU A 91 -7.16 13.12 -4.80
N CYS A 92 -6.00 13.75 -4.67
CA CYS A 92 -5.92 15.20 -4.57
C CYS A 92 -6.11 15.76 -5.98
N THR A 93 -7.34 16.15 -6.33
CA THR A 93 -7.58 16.86 -7.60
C THR A 93 -6.96 18.25 -7.47
N LYS A 94 -5.77 18.42 -8.02
CA LYS A 94 -5.27 19.76 -8.37
C LYS A 94 -6.06 20.23 -9.58
N GLU A 95 -7.27 20.75 -9.35
CA GLU A 95 -7.87 21.60 -10.37
C GLU A 95 -6.92 22.76 -10.64
N LEU A 96 -6.61 22.95 -11.92
CA LEU A 96 -5.82 24.05 -12.45
C LEU A 96 -6.45 25.37 -12.00
N ILE A 97 -5.87 26.01 -10.99
CA ILE A 97 -6.06 27.45 -10.80
C ILE A 97 -5.21 28.11 -11.87
N ASN A 98 -5.85 28.38 -13.00
CA ASN A 98 -5.41 29.38 -13.96
C ASN A 98 -5.69 30.74 -13.30
N VAL A 99 -4.64 31.41 -12.81
CA VAL A 99 -4.66 32.85 -12.46
C VAL A 99 -3.69 33.55 -13.39
#